data_AF-A0A6B3AET3-F1
#
_entry.id   AF-A0A6B3AET3-F1
#
_cell.length_a   1.000
_cell.length_b   1.000
_cell.length_c   1.000
_cell.angle_alpha   90.00
_cell.angle_beta   90.00
_cell.angle_gamma   90.00
#
_symmetry.space_group_name_H-M   'P 1'
#
loop_
_entity.id
_entity.type
_entity.pdbx_description
1 polymer ?
#
loop_
_entity_poly.entity_id
_entity_poly.type
_entity_poly.pdbx_seq_one_letter_code
_entity_poly.pdbx_strand_id
1 'polypeptide(L)'
;AAAERVDAELRGHAVAAVRHRPQDELLTGRSAPQVLNAAYLVDDADRDRFTAALARLTGDGRCPGVEVAASGPWIPYSFAR
;
A
#
# COMPACT_ATOMS: atom_id res chain seq x y z
N ALA A 1 10.70 4.60 -8.40
CA ALA A 1 10.46 3.60 -9.47
C ALA A 1 9.66 2.39 -9.00
N ALA A 2 10.06 1.66 -7.94
CA ALA A 2 9.27 0.54 -7.42
C ALA A 2 8.03 1.00 -6.62
N ALA A 3 8.21 1.93 -5.67
CA ALA A 3 7.10 2.53 -4.91
C ALA A 3 6.00 3.13 -5.80
N GLU A 4 6.39 3.89 -6.82
CA GLU A 4 5.45 4.47 -7.80
C GLU A 4 4.68 3.42 -8.59
N ARG A 5 5.31 2.28 -8.94
CA ARG A 5 4.61 1.18 -9.62
C ARG A 5 3.62 0.48 -8.71
N VAL A 6 3.98 0.27 -7.44
CA VAL A 6 3.09 -0.29 -6.42
C VAL A 6 1.86 0.61 -6.22
N ASP A 7 2.08 1.93 -6.06
CA ASP A 7 0.96 2.87 -5.88
C ASP A 7 0.09 2.95 -7.14
N ALA A 8 0.67 2.97 -8.34
CA ALA A 8 -0.09 2.98 -9.59
C ALA A 8 -0.97 1.73 -9.77
N GLU A 9 -0.42 0.53 -9.51
CA GLU A 9 -1.18 -0.74 -9.59
C GLU A 9 -2.34 -0.75 -8.59
N LEU A 10 -2.09 -0.43 -7.32
CA LEU A 10 -3.13 -0.48 -6.28
C LEU A 10 -4.19 0.60 -6.47
N ARG A 11 -3.85 1.78 -6.98
CA ARG A 11 -4.82 2.83 -7.37
C ARG A 11 -5.79 2.37 -8.44
N GLY A 12 -5.38 1.48 -9.35
CA GLY A 12 -6.25 0.93 -10.39
C GLY A 12 -7.43 0.10 -9.84
N HIS A 13 -7.36 -0.30 -8.56
CA HIS A 13 -8.37 -1.10 -7.87
C HIS A 13 -9.03 -0.35 -6.70
N ALA A 14 -8.72 0.94 -6.52
CA ALA A 14 -9.19 1.74 -5.39
C ALA A 14 -10.07 2.90 -5.88
N VAL A 15 -11.16 3.18 -5.16
CA VAL A 15 -12.02 4.35 -5.44
C VAL A 15 -11.39 5.66 -4.95
N ALA A 16 -10.49 5.58 -3.98
CA ALA A 16 -9.68 6.71 -3.53
C ALA A 16 -8.34 6.23 -2.96
N ALA A 17 -7.31 7.09 -3.01
CA ALA A 17 -6.01 6.80 -2.42
C ALA A 17 -5.39 8.06 -1.82
N VAL A 18 -4.85 7.93 -0.61
CA VAL A 18 -4.16 9.00 0.11
C VAL A 18 -2.73 8.57 0.38
N ARG A 19 -1.76 9.41 -0.01
CA ARG A 19 -0.36 9.25 0.39
C ARG A 19 -0.10 10.02 1.68
N HIS A 20 0.55 9.37 2.63
CA HIS A 20 0.99 9.95 3.89
C HIS A 20 2.49 10.22 3.86
N ARG A 21 2.95 11.01 4.84
CA ARG A 21 4.39 11.13 5.09
C ARG A 21 4.95 9.73 5.41
N PRO A 22 6.11 9.34 4.85
CA PRO A 22 6.80 8.15 5.30
C PRO A 22 7.00 8.14 6.81
N GLN A 23 6.73 7.00 7.44
CA GLN A 23 6.91 6.81 8.86
C GLN A 23 8.40 6.77 9.19
N ASP A 24 8.76 7.41 10.30
CA ASP A 24 10.15 7.49 10.75
C ASP A 24 10.67 6.09 11.11
N GLU A 25 11.85 5.75 10.63
CA GLU A 25 12.50 4.45 10.85
C GLU A 25 12.64 4.15 12.35
N LEU A 26 12.96 5.18 13.14
CA LEU A 26 13.10 5.11 14.59
C LEU A 26 11.79 4.70 15.30
N LEU A 27 10.63 4.98 14.69
CA LEU A 27 9.32 4.62 15.23
C LEU A 27 8.86 3.21 14.80
N THR A 28 9.50 2.62 13.79
CA THR A 28 9.12 1.29 13.27
C THR A 28 10.06 0.18 13.71
N GLY A 29 11.26 0.52 14.21
CA GLY A 29 12.30 -0.45 14.57
C GLY A 29 12.90 -1.18 13.36
N ARG A 30 12.59 -0.74 12.13
CA ARG A 30 13.11 -1.33 10.89
C ARG A 30 14.31 -0.52 10.40
N SER A 31 15.39 -1.22 10.05
CA SER A 31 16.62 -0.61 9.52
C SER A 31 16.51 -0.14 8.07
N ALA A 32 15.29 -0.09 7.50
CA ALA A 32 15.07 0.24 6.09
C ALA A 32 14.05 1.39 5.96
N PRO A 33 14.35 2.43 5.16
CA PRO A 33 13.45 3.56 4.95
C PRO A 33 12.12 3.12 4.37
N GLN A 34 11.04 3.65 4.92
CA GLN A 34 9.75 3.57 4.24
C GLN A 34 9.76 4.53 3.05
N VAL A 35 9.55 4.00 1.85
CA VAL A 35 9.52 4.79 0.60
C VAL A 35 8.11 5.08 0.12
N LEU A 36 7.10 4.40 0.68
CA LEU A 36 5.68 4.61 0.41
C LEU A 36 4.87 4.35 1.68
N ASN A 37 4.05 5.32 2.06
CA ASN A 37 3.01 5.18 3.07
C ASN A 37 1.69 5.63 2.45
N ALA A 38 0.76 4.70 2.20
CA ALA A 38 -0.48 5.01 1.50
C ALA A 38 -1.65 4.23 2.06
N ALA A 39 -2.83 4.84 2.02
CA ALA A 39 -4.11 4.22 2.29
C ALA A 39 -4.94 4.17 1.01
N TYR A 40 -5.63 3.05 0.78
CA TYR A 40 -6.51 2.83 -0.37
C TYR A 40 -7.92 2.54 0.14
N LEU A 41 -8.90 3.28 -0.38
CA LEU A 41 -10.31 3.00 -0.18
C LEU A 41 -10.76 2.12 -1.34
N VAL A 42 -11.30 0.95 -1.02
CA VAL A 42 -11.65 -0.07 -2.01
C VAL A 42 -13.14 -0.34 -1.89
N ASP A 43 -13.84 -0.34 -3.02
CA ASP A 43 -15.24 -0.77 -3.06
C ASP A 43 -15.33 -2.27 -2.74
N ASP A 44 -16.35 -2.70 -2.02
CA ASP A 44 -16.55 -4.11 -1.69
C ASP A 44 -16.62 -4.99 -2.94
N ALA A 45 -17.13 -4.48 -4.06
CA ALA A 45 -17.17 -5.17 -5.35
C ALA A 45 -15.77 -5.41 -5.96
N ASP A 46 -14.76 -4.61 -5.63
CA ASP A 46 -13.39 -4.71 -6.15
C ASP A 46 -12.39 -5.27 -5.12
N ARG A 47 -12.85 -5.61 -3.91
CA ARG A 47 -12.02 -6.12 -2.82
C ARG A 47 -11.12 -7.28 -3.24
N ASP A 48 -11.68 -8.28 -3.93
CA ASP A 48 -10.92 -9.48 -4.35
C ASP A 48 -9.87 -9.15 -5.42
N ARG A 49 -10.14 -8.18 -6.30
CA ARG A 49 -9.17 -7.73 -7.29
C ARG A 49 -8.02 -6.99 -6.61
N PHE A 50 -8.34 -6.13 -5.64
CA PHE A 50 -7.34 -5.41 -4.86
C PHE A 50 -6.44 -6.37 -4.07
N THR A 51 -7.02 -7.34 -3.35
CA THR A 51 -6.24 -8.30 -2.56
C THR A 51 -5.39 -9.21 -3.45
N ALA A 52 -5.89 -9.62 -4.62
CA ALA A 52 -5.10 -10.36 -5.60
C ALA A 52 -3.91 -9.53 -6.14
N ALA A 53 -4.14 -8.25 -6.49
CA ALA A 53 -3.06 -7.36 -6.93
C ALA A 53 -2.01 -7.18 -5.84
N LEU A 54 -2.44 -6.96 -4.59
CA LEU A 54 -1.57 -6.86 -3.43
C LEU A 54 -0.74 -8.14 -3.22
N ALA A 55 -1.36 -9.32 -3.25
CA ALA A 55 -0.66 -10.59 -3.10
C ALA A 55 0.41 -10.82 -4.20
N ARG A 56 0.14 -10.38 -5.43
CA ARG A 56 1.14 -10.42 -6.51
C ARG A 56 2.32 -9.48 -6.25
N LEU A 57 2.09 -8.33 -5.63
CA LEU A 57 3.14 -7.35 -5.32
C LEU A 57 3.99 -7.76 -4.11
N THR A 58 3.39 -8.45 -3.13
CA THR A 58 4.07 -8.94 -1.93
C THR A 58 4.78 -10.28 -2.13
N GLY A 59 4.53 -10.99 -3.24
CA GLY A 59 5.20 -12.24 -3.56
C GLY A 59 6.70 -12.07 -3.83
N ASP A 60 7.48 -13.09 -3.46
CA ASP A 60 8.95 -13.07 -3.54
C ASP A 60 9.46 -12.67 -4.94
N GLY A 61 10.43 -11.74 -4.95
CA GLY A 61 11.14 -11.31 -6.16
C GLY A 61 10.36 -10.38 -7.10
N ARG A 62 9.12 -10.02 -6.79
CA ARG A 62 8.28 -9.17 -7.67
C ARG A 62 8.65 -7.69 -7.62
N CYS A 63 9.13 -7.22 -6.47
CA CYS A 63 9.61 -5.87 -6.30
C CYS A 63 11.06 -5.87 -5.80
N PRO A 64 12.06 -6.04 -6.70
CA PRO A 64 13.46 -6.04 -6.29
C PRO A 64 13.84 -4.78 -5.52
N GLY A 65 14.46 -4.96 -4.35
CA GLY A 65 14.95 -3.87 -3.52
C GLY A 65 13.91 -3.14 -2.68
N VAL A 66 12.64 -3.59 -2.66
CA VAL A 66 11.64 -3.07 -1.72
C VAL A 66 10.80 -4.20 -1.13
N GLU A 67 10.43 -4.04 0.13
CA GLU A 67 9.45 -4.89 0.79
C GLU A 67 8.09 -4.20 0.74
N VAL A 68 7.06 -4.93 0.31
CA VAL A 68 5.67 -4.47 0.32
C VAL A 68 4.96 -5.18 1.46
N ALA A 69 4.40 -4.41 2.38
CA ALA A 69 3.58 -4.90 3.47
C ALA A 69 2.26 -4.11 3.51
N ALA A 70 1.20 -4.76 3.95
CA ALA A 70 -0.12 -4.16 4.07
C ALA A 70 -0.82 -4.62 5.34
N SER A 71 -1.72 -3.79 5.84
CA SER A 71 -2.56 -4.08 7.00
C SER A 71 -3.99 -3.61 6.77
N GLY A 72 -4.93 -4.14 7.53
CA GLY A 72 -6.36 -3.84 7.43
C GLY A 72 -7.21 -5.08 7.15
N PRO A 73 -8.48 -4.91 6.76
CA PRO A 73 -9.16 -3.62 6.52
C PRO A 73 -9.34 -2.79 7.79
N TRP A 74 -9.35 -1.47 7.65
CA TRP A 74 -9.54 -0.50 8.74
C TRP A 74 -10.77 0.38 8.50
N ILE A 75 -11.29 1.01 9.56
CA ILE A 75 -12.25 2.13 9.41
C ILE A 75 -11.62 3.21 8.50
N PRO A 76 -12.34 3.84 7.57
CA PRO A 76 -11.75 4.72 6.54
C PRO A 76 -11.39 6.12 7.05
N TYR A 77 -10.71 6.23 8.20
CA TYR A 77 -10.34 7.52 8.82
C TYR A 77 -9.46 8.39 7.92
N SER A 78 -8.64 7.79 7.05
CA SER A 78 -7.82 8.53 6.07
C SER A 78 -8.66 9.30 5.03
N PHE A 79 -9.95 8.96 4.89
CA PHE A 79 -10.88 9.49 3.88
C PHE A 79 -12.03 10.30 4.49
N ALA A 80 -12.15 10.36 5.81
CA ALA A 80 -13.25 11.01 6.52
C ALA A 80 -13.06 12.55 6.65
N ARG A 81 -12.55 13.21 5.60
CA ARG A 81 -12.24 14.65 5.60
C ARG A 81 -13.16 15.42 4.66
#